data_AF-R6RMS5-F1
#
_entry.id   AF-R6RMS5-F1
#
_cell.length_a   1.000
_cell.length_b   1.000
_cell.length_c   1.000
_cell.angle_alpha   90.00
_cell.angle_beta   90.00
_cell.angle_gamma   90.00
#
_symmetry.space_group_name_H-M   'P 1'
#
loop_
_entity.id
_entity.type
_entity.pdbx_description
1 polymer ?
#
loop_
_entity_poly.entity_id
_entity_poly.type
_entity_poly.pdbx_seq_one_letter_code
_entity_poly.pdbx_strand_id
1 'polypeptide(L)' 'MYRCLRCGGTYDSNELTLTLQYRGEYQGTAAYETERSCPACGYDVEYCGEWSDDGYDYDELL' A
#
# COMPACT_ATOMS: atom_id res chain seq x y z
N MET A 1 2.29 -5.15 -2.92
CA MET A 1 2.74 -4.15 -3.91
C MET A 1 1.65 -3.10 -4.09
N TYR A 2 2.03 -1.83 -4.08
CA TYR A 2 1.15 -0.70 -4.37
C TYR A 2 1.65 0.09 -5.57
N ARG A 3 0.74 0.59 -6.38
CA ARG A 3 1.06 1.43 -7.55
C ARG A 3 0.45 2.80 -7.41
N CYS A 4 1.25 3.85 -7.64
CA CYS A 4 0.72 5.20 -7.72
C CYS A 4 -0.07 5.42 -9.01
N LEU A 5 -1.30 5.91 -8.86
CA LEU A 5 -2.21 6.19 -9.97
C LEU A 5 -1.75 7.38 -10.85
N ARG A 6 -0.80 8.19 -10.36
CA ARG A 6 -0.32 9.38 -11.06
C ARG A 6 1.05 9.20 -11.68
N CYS A 7 2.07 8.84 -10.89
CA CYS A 7 3.43 8.67 -11.41
C CYS A 7 3.71 7.27 -11.96
N GLY A 8 2.84 6.29 -11.69
CA GLY A 8 3.02 4.91 -12.10
C GLY A 8 4.08 4.13 -11.31
N GLY A 9 4.73 4.76 -10.32
CA GLY A 9 5.71 4.11 -9.46
C GLY A 9 5.10 3.00 -8.62
N THR A 10 5.85 1.92 -8.44
CA THR A 10 5.49 0.78 -7.59
C THR A 10 6.28 0.84 -6.28
N TYR A 11 5.60 0.56 -5.18
CA TYR A 11 6.13 0.68 -3.82
C TYR A 11 5.67 -0.50 -2.96
N ASP A 12 6.48 -0.90 -1.99
CA ASP A 12 6.04 -1.77 -0.92
C ASP A 12 5.14 -1.01 0.08
N SER A 13 4.33 -1.75 0.85
CA SER A 13 3.49 -1.18 1.91
C SER A 13 4.29 -0.31 2.88
N ASN A 14 5.53 -0.72 3.20
CA ASN A 14 6.40 -0.02 4.15
C ASN A 14 7.07 1.23 3.57
N GLU A 15 7.05 1.41 2.24
CA GLU A 15 7.64 2.56 1.55
C GLU A 15 6.63 3.71 1.34
N LEU A 16 5.35 3.45 1.60
CA LEU A 16 4.29 4.43 1.40
C LEU A 16 4.26 5.48 2.50
N THR A 17 3.80 6.67 2.14
CA THR A 17 3.50 7.70 3.14
C THR A 17 2.17 7.38 3.81
N LEU A 18 2.21 7.31 5.14
CA LEU A 18 1.05 7.05 5.98
C LEU A 18 0.61 8.35 6.65
N THR A 19 -0.61 8.78 6.37
CA THR A 19 -1.21 9.97 7.00
C THR A 19 -2.39 9.56 7.84
N LEU A 20 -2.35 9.89 9.14
CA LEU A 20 -3.49 9.75 10.03
C LEU A 20 -4.44 10.92 9.81
N GLN A 21 -5.64 10.63 9.33
CA GLN A 21 -6.70 11.62 9.16
C GLN A 21 -7.77 11.43 10.21
N TYR A 22 -8.13 12.53 10.87
CA TYR A 22 -9.24 12.55 11.80
C TYR A 22 -10.57 12.39 11.05
N ARG A 23 -11.37 11.39 11.43
CA ARG A 23 -12.67 11.08 10.81
C ARG A 23 -13.87 11.43 11.70
N GLY A 24 -13.64 12.01 12.88
CA GLY A 24 -14.68 12.36 13.84
C GLY A 24 -14.56 11.53 15.11
N GLU A 25 -15.69 11.33 15.80
CA GLU A 25 -15.74 10.58 17.06
C GLU A 25 -16.64 9.37 16.90
N TYR A 26 -16.15 8.19 17.28
CA TYR A 26 -16.93 6.96 17.36
C TYR A 26 -17.04 6.55 18.83
N GLN A 27 -18.27 6.50 19.35
CA GLN A 27 -18.57 6.18 20.75
C GLN A 27 -17.78 7.03 21.77
N GLY A 28 -17.61 8.32 21.49
CA GLY A 28 -16.89 9.25 22.37
C GLY A 28 -15.36 9.10 22.35
N THR A 29 -14.81 8.36 21.39
CA THR A 29 -13.37 8.27 21.14
C THR A 29 -13.06 8.86 19.77
N ALA A 30 -11.99 9.66 19.68
CA ALA A 30 -11.51 10.19 18.40
C ALA A 30 -11.15 9.03 17.45
N ALA A 31 -11.83 9.01 16.29
CA ALA A 31 -11.63 8.04 15.24
C ALA A 31 -10.66 8.61 14.21
N TYR A 32 -9.64 7.82 13.89
CA TYR A 32 -8.64 8.15 12.89
C TYR A 32 -8.62 7.05 11.82
N GLU A 33 -8.42 7.46 10.58
CA GLU A 33 -8.18 6.56 9.47
C GLU A 33 -6.76 6.79 8.94
N THR A 34 -6.08 5.69 8.63
CA THR A 34 -4.75 5.77 8.02
C THR A 34 -4.91 5.70 6.51
N GLU A 35 -4.59 6.80 5.84
CA GLU A 35 -4.57 6.88 4.39
C GLU A 35 -3.14 6.63 3.87
N ARG A 36 -3.04 5.86 2.78
CA ARG A 36 -1.77 5.54 2.14
C ARG A 36 -1.63 6.35 0.87
N SER A 37 -0.48 6.99 0.69
CA SER A 37 -0.20 7.83 -0.48
C SER A 37 1.21 7.60 -1.02
N CYS A 38 1.40 7.95 -2.29
CA CYS A 38 2.68 7.81 -2.98
C CYS A 38 3.74 8.72 -2.34
N PRO A 39 4.90 8.18 -1.93
CA PRO A 39 5.94 8.99 -1.28
C PRO A 39 6.58 10.04 -2.20
N ALA A 40 6.52 9.83 -3.52
CA ALA A 40 7.13 10.74 -4.49
C ALA A 40 6.24 11.93 -4.88
N CYS A 41 4.91 11.74 -4.93
CA CYS A 41 4.00 12.77 -5.44
C CYS A 41 2.74 13.01 -4.59
N GLY A 42 2.59 12.28 -3.47
CA GLY A 42 1.47 12.39 -2.54
C GLY A 42 0.11 11.92 -3.08
N TYR A 43 0.07 11.36 -4.28
CA TYR A 43 -1.19 10.90 -4.89
C TYR A 43 -1.60 9.52 -4.39
N ASP A 44 -2.88 9.19 -4.53
CA ASP A 44 -3.42 7.88 -4.17
C ASP A 44 -2.68 6.73 -4.84
N VAL A 45 -2.60 5.63 -4.09
CA VAL A 45 -2.01 4.37 -4.51
C VAL A 45 -3.05 3.26 -4.49
N GLU A 46 -3.04 2.39 -5.50
CA GLU A 46 -3.85 1.18 -5.52
C GLU A 46 -3.02 -0.03 -5.10
N TYR A 47 -3.66 -1.00 -4.47
CA TYR A 47 -3.02 -2.29 -4.19
C TYR A 47 -3.06 -3.16 -5.44
N CYS A 48 -1.90 -3.57 -5.95
CA CYS A 48 -1.77 -4.34 -7.19
C CYS A 48 -1.42 -5.83 -6.96
N GLY A 49 -1.60 -6.35 -5.75
CA GLY A 49 -1.24 -7.73 -5.40
C GLY A 49 0.10 -7.83 -4.67
N GLU A 50 0.50 -9.06 -4.35
CA GLU A 50 1.77 -9.34 -3.69
C GLU A 50 2.90 -9.33 -4.73
N TRP A 51 4.14 -9.03 -4.30
CA TRP A 51 5.27 -9.32 -5.18
C TRP A 51 5.33 -10.85 -5.28
N SER A 52 5.18 -11.35 -6.50
CA SER A 52 5.38 -12.77 -6.81
C SER A 52 6.82 -13.13 -6.49
N ASP A 53 7.07 -13.63 -5.28
CA ASP A 53 8.26 -14.37 -4.90
C ASP A 53 8.09 -15.82 -5.40
N ASP A 54 7.83 -16.00 -6.69
CA ASP A 54 7.70 -17.35 -7.26
C ASP A 54 9.11 -17.92 -7.50
N GLY A 55 9.85 -18.10 -6.41
CA GLY A 55 11.12 -18.82 -6.35
C GLY A 55 10.96 -20.31 -6.09
N TYR A 56 9.89 -20.93 -6.61
CA TYR A 56 9.75 -22.39 -6.61
C TYR A 56 10.00 -22.91 -8.02
N ASP A 57 11.28 -23.13 -8.33
CA ASP A 57 11.72 -23.99 -9.44
C ASP A 57 11.16 -25.40 -9.17
N TYR A 58 10.08 -25.74 -9.88
CA TYR A 58 9.48 -27.07 -9.89
C TYR A 58 10.03 -27.89 -11.08
N ASP A 59 11.30 -27.69 -11.45
CA ASP A 59 11.97 -28.39 -12.55
C ASP A 59 12.82 -29.59 -12.04
N GLU A 60 12.41 -30.24 -10.95
CA GLU A 60 13.04 -31.50 -10.51
C GLU A 60 12.05 -32.51 -9.87
N LEU A 61 10.96 -32.84 -10.58
CA LEU A 61 10.22 -34.09 -10.36
C LEU A 61 9.92 -34.73 -11.71
N LEU A 62 10.99 -35.22 -12.34
CA LEU A 62 10.99 -36.11 -13.49
C LEU A 62 10.83 -37.58 -13.06
#